data_AF-A0A350YW25-F1
#
_entry.id   AF-A0A350YW25-F1
#
_cell.length_a   1.000
_cell.length_b   1.000
_cell.length_c   1.000
_cell.angle_alpha   90.00
_cell.angle_beta   90.00
_cell.angle_gamma   90.00
#
_symmetry.space_group_name_H-M   'P 1'
#
loop_
_entity.id
_entity.type
_entity.pdbx_description
1 polymer ?
#
loop_
_entity_poly.entity_id
_entity_poly.type
_entity_poly.pdbx_seq_one_letter_code
_entity_poly.pdbx_strand_id
1 'polypeptide(L)'
;MEYQWIVAVALGIGLSASTGFRVFIPLLIAGVAARMGVLPLNESFLWISSNMALITFGVAALFEVAAYYIPFVDNLLDTIAMPLAIGGGTLLAASVLPIDEGFMRWITALIVGGGASAVVQGGTSALRLISSGTTAGIGNPIVSTGENAAAIGFPLMVILMPVVMTLILIFVVFLIFRALFKRKRSQQKIRN
;
A
#
# COMPACT_ATOMS: atom_id res chain seq x y z
N MET A 1 -17.58 -17.28 11.47
CA MET A 1 -17.64 -15.93 12.05
C MET A 1 -16.25 -15.40 12.36
N GLU A 2 -15.56 -15.78 13.44
CA GLU A 2 -14.26 -15.17 13.81
C GLU A 2 -13.15 -15.29 12.75
N TYR A 3 -13.00 -16.46 12.13
CA TYR A 3 -11.97 -16.66 11.09
C TYR A 3 -12.15 -15.74 9.87
N GLN A 4 -13.39 -15.51 9.44
CA GLN A 4 -13.68 -14.64 8.29
C GLN A 4 -13.31 -13.19 8.58
N TRP A 5 -13.51 -12.72 9.82
CA TRP A 5 -13.08 -11.40 10.26
C TRP A 5 -11.56 -11.26 10.24
N ILE A 6 -10.83 -12.27 10.75
CA ILE A 6 -9.37 -12.25 10.74
C ILE A 6 -8.83 -12.16 9.30
N VAL A 7 -9.38 -12.97 8.39
CA VAL A 7 -8.99 -12.97 6.98
C VAL A 7 -9.31 -11.63 6.32
N ALA A 8 -10.50 -11.07 6.56
CA ALA A 8 -10.91 -9.79 5.99
C ALA A 8 -10.07 -8.61 6.48
N VAL A 9 -9.75 -8.57 7.79
CA VAL A 9 -8.85 -7.56 8.36
C VAL A 9 -7.43 -7.73 7.81
N ALA A 10 -6.95 -8.98 7.68
CA ALA A 10 -5.64 -9.25 7.12
C ALA A 10 -5.56 -8.84 5.63
N LEU A 11 -6.59 -9.14 4.83
CA LEU A 11 -6.72 -8.67 3.45
C LEU A 11 -6.73 -7.14 3.40
N GLY A 12 -7.55 -6.49 4.23
CA GLY A 12 -7.67 -5.04 4.29
C GLY A 12 -6.33 -4.38 4.58
N ILE A 13 -5.61 -4.83 5.61
CA ILE A 13 -4.29 -4.29 5.97
C ILE A 13 -3.27 -4.56 4.86
N GLY A 14 -3.15 -5.81 4.38
CA GLY A 14 -2.12 -6.21 3.42
C GLY A 14 -2.32 -5.54 2.05
N LEU A 15 -3.55 -5.49 1.54
CA LEU A 15 -3.86 -4.82 0.28
C LEU A 15 -3.67 -3.31 0.40
N SER A 16 -4.04 -2.71 1.53
CA SER A 16 -3.78 -1.28 1.76
C SER A 16 -2.30 -0.96 1.89
N ALA A 17 -1.54 -1.77 2.60
CA ALA A 17 -0.09 -1.61 2.67
C ALA A 17 0.55 -1.68 1.27
N SER A 18 0.01 -2.53 0.39
CA SER A 18 0.44 -2.62 -1.00
C SER A 18 0.34 -1.28 -1.74
N THR A 19 -0.71 -0.48 -1.46
CA THR A 19 -0.90 0.83 -2.12
C THR A 19 0.16 1.87 -1.74
N GLY A 20 0.91 1.63 -0.66
CA GLY A 20 2.05 2.48 -0.28
C GLY A 20 3.34 2.18 -1.04
N PHE A 21 3.42 1.10 -1.81
CA PHE A 21 4.51 0.90 -2.78
C PHE A 21 4.19 1.59 -4.10
N ARG A 22 2.96 1.41 -4.57
CA ARG A 22 2.37 2.01 -5.77
C ARG A 22 0.86 2.02 -5.57
N VAL A 23 0.18 3.09 -5.97
CA VAL A 23 -1.24 3.27 -5.67
C VAL A 23 -2.11 2.43 -6.61
N PHE A 24 -1.84 2.48 -7.91
CA PHE A 24 -2.78 1.98 -8.92
C PHE A 24 -2.58 0.51 -9.26
N ILE A 25 -1.35 -0.01 -9.20
CA ILE A 25 -1.07 -1.43 -9.44
C ILE A 25 -1.86 -2.34 -8.46
N PRO A 26 -1.83 -2.13 -7.13
CA PRO A 26 -2.60 -2.98 -6.21
C PRO A 26 -4.12 -2.82 -6.37
N LEU A 27 -4.60 -1.62 -6.70
CA LEU A 27 -6.02 -1.39 -7.01
C LEU A 27 -6.47 -2.20 -8.23
N LEU A 28 -5.65 -2.21 -9.29
CA LEU A 28 -5.90 -3.02 -10.48
C LEU A 28 -5.91 -4.52 -10.13
N ILE A 29 -4.91 -5.00 -9.39
CA ILE A 29 -4.81 -6.40 -8.97
C ILE A 29 -6.02 -6.80 -8.14
N ALA A 30 -6.43 -5.98 -7.16
CA ALA A 30 -7.61 -6.23 -6.35
C ALA A 30 -8.89 -6.27 -7.19
N GLY A 31 -9.05 -5.35 -8.15
CA GLY A 31 -10.20 -5.35 -9.06
C GLY A 31 -10.26 -6.58 -9.96
N VAL A 32 -9.12 -7.01 -10.51
CA VAL A 32 -9.04 -8.24 -11.33
C VAL A 32 -9.33 -9.47 -10.46
N ALA A 33 -8.75 -9.54 -9.26
CA ALA A 33 -9.00 -10.65 -8.34
C ALA A 33 -10.47 -10.72 -7.91
N ALA A 34 -11.12 -9.58 -7.71
CA ALA A 34 -12.54 -9.50 -7.43
C ALA A 34 -13.38 -9.99 -8.62
N ARG A 35 -13.02 -9.62 -9.85
CA ARG A 35 -13.67 -10.11 -11.07
C ARG A 35 -13.53 -11.63 -11.23
N MET A 36 -12.39 -12.19 -10.85
CA MET A 36 -12.15 -13.63 -10.89
C MET A 36 -12.84 -14.38 -9.74
N GLY A 37 -13.54 -13.69 -8.83
CA GLY A 37 -14.21 -14.29 -7.68
C GLY A 37 -13.26 -14.73 -6.56
N VAL A 38 -11.98 -14.34 -6.62
CA VAL A 38 -10.96 -14.69 -5.62
C VAL A 38 -11.01 -13.75 -4.43
N LEU A 39 -11.22 -12.45 -4.68
CA LEU A 39 -11.31 -11.43 -3.63
C LEU A 39 -12.78 -11.09 -3.35
N PRO A 40 -13.33 -11.43 -2.16
CA PRO A 40 -14.68 -11.06 -1.80
C PRO A 40 -14.76 -9.56 -1.52
N LEU A 41 -15.59 -8.85 -2.30
CA LEU A 41 -15.90 -7.44 -2.07
C LEU A 41 -17.30 -7.31 -1.47
N ASN A 42 -17.45 -6.31 -0.61
CA ASN A 42 -18.77 -5.84 -0.17
C ASN A 42 -19.60 -5.37 -1.37
N GLU A 43 -20.93 -5.54 -1.31
CA GLU A 43 -21.83 -5.25 -2.42
C GLU A 43 -21.68 -3.80 -2.95
N SER A 44 -21.53 -2.83 -2.05
CA SER A 44 -21.33 -1.42 -2.41
C SER A 44 -20.02 -1.13 -3.16
N PHE A 45 -19.08 -2.08 -3.20
CA PHE A 45 -17.76 -1.95 -3.81
C PHE A 45 -17.55 -2.88 -5.02
N LEU A 46 -18.58 -3.62 -5.46
CA LEU A 46 -18.49 -4.47 -6.65
C LEU A 46 -18.08 -3.70 -7.91
N TRP A 47 -18.34 -2.39 -7.96
CA TRP A 47 -17.92 -1.50 -9.04
C TRP A 47 -16.40 -1.50 -9.28
N ILE A 48 -15.57 -1.82 -8.28
CA ILE A 48 -14.11 -1.96 -8.41
C ILE A 48 -13.74 -3.03 -9.45
N SER A 49 -14.59 -4.06 -9.59
CA SER A 49 -14.41 -5.12 -10.58
C SER A 49 -15.01 -4.80 -11.95
N SER A 50 -15.65 -3.63 -12.15
CA SER A 50 -16.32 -3.24 -13.40
C SER A 50 -15.34 -2.94 -14.55
N ASN A 51 -15.80 -3.00 -15.80
CA ASN A 51 -14.94 -2.73 -16.97
C ASN A 51 -14.33 -1.33 -16.91
N MET A 52 -15.12 -0.33 -16.53
CA MET A 52 -14.67 1.05 -16.43
C MET A 52 -13.61 1.21 -15.34
N ALA A 53 -13.81 0.60 -14.17
CA ALA A 53 -12.84 0.65 -13.08
C ALA A 53 -11.52 -0.01 -13.47
N LEU A 54 -11.56 -1.22 -14.04
CA LEU A 54 -10.34 -1.92 -14.46
C LEU A 54 -9.58 -1.19 -15.57
N ILE A 55 -10.27 -0.61 -16.55
CA ILE A 55 -9.62 0.21 -17.59
C ILE A 55 -8.97 1.43 -16.94
N THR A 56 -9.67 2.10 -16.03
CA THR A 56 -9.15 3.30 -15.34
C THR A 56 -7.92 2.96 -14.50
N PHE A 57 -7.98 1.91 -13.68
CA PHE A 57 -6.84 1.46 -12.88
C PHE A 57 -5.70 0.95 -13.77
N GLY A 58 -6.00 0.30 -14.89
CA GLY A 58 -5.02 -0.17 -15.86
C GLY A 58 -4.25 0.98 -16.50
N VAL A 59 -4.97 1.99 -16.98
CA VAL A 59 -4.35 3.21 -17.54
C VAL A 59 -3.55 3.94 -16.46
N ALA A 60 -4.10 4.12 -15.26
CA ALA A 60 -3.41 4.77 -14.16
C ALA A 60 -2.15 4.02 -13.72
N ALA A 61 -2.17 2.68 -13.69
CA ALA A 61 -1.01 1.85 -13.40
C ALA A 61 0.07 1.95 -14.50
N LEU A 62 -0.33 2.06 -15.78
CA LEU A 62 0.62 2.33 -16.86
C LEU A 62 1.28 3.69 -16.70
N PHE A 63 0.51 4.74 -16.38
CA PHE A 63 1.05 6.07 -16.10
C PHE A 63 1.97 6.06 -14.88
N GLU A 64 1.61 5.33 -13.83
CA GLU A 64 2.40 5.19 -12.62
C GLU A 64 3.78 4.57 -12.90
N VAL A 65 3.86 3.53 -13.73
CA VAL A 65 5.15 2.95 -14.15
C VAL A 65 5.88 3.87 -15.13
N ALA A 66 5.17 4.46 -16.10
CA ALA A 66 5.74 5.33 -17.12
C ALA A 66 6.29 6.66 -16.57
N ALA A 67 5.72 7.14 -15.45
CA ALA A 67 6.13 8.36 -14.77
C ALA A 67 7.63 8.40 -14.49
N TYR A 68 8.21 7.26 -14.14
CA TYR A 68 9.64 7.11 -13.86
C TYR A 68 10.53 7.59 -15.01
N TYR A 69 10.04 7.51 -16.25
CA TYR A 69 10.80 7.91 -17.44
C TYR A 69 10.57 9.38 -17.84
N ILE A 70 9.63 10.08 -17.21
CA ILE A 70 9.26 11.46 -17.55
C ILE A 70 9.38 12.35 -16.30
N PRO A 71 10.48 13.12 -16.15
CA PRO A 71 10.81 13.83 -14.89
C PRO A 71 9.72 14.76 -14.34
N PHE A 72 8.95 15.41 -15.21
CA PHE A 72 7.85 16.28 -14.79
C PHE A 72 6.66 15.49 -14.23
N VAL A 73 6.35 14.36 -14.86
CA VAL A 73 5.25 13.47 -14.46
C VAL A 73 5.60 12.74 -13.16
N ASP A 74 6.86 12.33 -13.00
CA ASP A 74 7.40 11.75 -11.76
C ASP A 74 7.23 12.70 -10.57
N ASN A 75 7.65 13.96 -10.70
CA ASN A 75 7.58 14.94 -9.61
C ASN A 75 6.13 15.29 -9.21
N LEU A 76 5.23 15.41 -10.19
CA LEU A 76 3.80 15.57 -9.92
C LEU A 76 3.29 14.36 -9.12
N LEU A 77 3.48 13.15 -9.66
CA LEU A 77 2.95 11.94 -9.06
C LEU A 77 3.51 11.71 -7.67
N ASP A 78 4.79 11.98 -7.43
CA ASP A 78 5.40 11.89 -6.10
C ASP A 78 4.81 12.88 -5.09
N THR A 79 4.42 14.08 -5.55
CA THR A 79 3.77 15.08 -4.69
C THR A 79 2.40 14.62 -4.21
N ILE A 80 1.64 13.93 -5.07
CA ILE A 80 0.29 13.45 -4.76
C ILE A 80 0.25 11.98 -4.35
N ALA A 81 1.37 11.26 -4.41
CA ALA A 81 1.44 9.82 -4.14
C ALA A 81 0.97 9.49 -2.73
N MET A 82 1.36 10.29 -1.73
CA MET A 82 0.98 10.04 -0.34
C MET A 82 -0.54 10.13 -0.10
N PRO A 83 -1.24 11.23 -0.45
CA PRO A 83 -2.69 11.27 -0.29
C PRO A 83 -3.41 10.22 -1.15
N LEU A 84 -2.90 9.93 -2.36
CA LEU A 84 -3.45 8.88 -3.21
C LEU A 84 -3.28 7.47 -2.61
N ALA A 85 -2.12 7.16 -2.04
CA ALA A 85 -1.85 5.88 -1.38
C ALA A 85 -2.79 5.67 -0.19
N ILE A 86 -2.97 6.71 0.64
CA ILE A 86 -3.91 6.70 1.78
C ILE A 86 -5.34 6.50 1.29
N GLY A 87 -5.76 7.23 0.25
CA GLY A 87 -7.09 7.10 -0.33
C GLY A 87 -7.34 5.71 -0.93
N GLY A 88 -6.37 5.19 -1.70
CA GLY A 88 -6.42 3.86 -2.30
C GLY A 88 -6.44 2.74 -1.26
N GLY A 89 -5.63 2.86 -0.20
CA GLY A 89 -5.64 1.90 0.90
C GLY A 89 -6.94 1.94 1.69
N THR A 90 -7.44 3.13 1.98
CA THR A 90 -8.75 3.31 2.60
C THR A 90 -9.86 2.66 1.77
N LEU A 91 -9.84 2.85 0.44
CA LEU A 91 -10.79 2.23 -0.48
C LEU A 91 -10.71 0.69 -0.44
N LEU A 92 -9.50 0.13 -0.50
CA LEU A 92 -9.31 -1.32 -0.45
C LEU A 92 -9.74 -1.92 0.88
N ALA A 93 -9.38 -1.31 2.02
CA ALA A 93 -9.85 -1.74 3.33
C ALA A 93 -11.38 -1.67 3.43
N ALA A 94 -12.00 -0.56 2.99
CA ALA A 94 -13.46 -0.42 3.01
C ALA A 94 -14.16 -1.48 2.13
N SER A 95 -13.51 -1.91 1.05
CA SER A 95 -14.08 -2.88 0.12
C SER A 95 -14.15 -4.31 0.68
N VAL A 96 -13.29 -4.66 1.66
CA VAL A 96 -13.18 -6.03 2.21
C VAL A 96 -13.58 -6.15 3.68
N LEU A 97 -13.54 -5.05 4.46
CA LEU A 97 -13.91 -5.08 5.88
C LEU A 97 -15.42 -5.32 6.01
N PRO A 98 -15.86 -6.31 6.81
CA PRO A 98 -17.28 -6.67 6.92
C PRO A 98 -18.01 -5.75 7.91
N ILE A 99 -18.01 -4.44 7.62
CA ILE A 99 -18.67 -3.41 8.42
C ILE A 99 -19.87 -2.86 7.64
N ASP A 100 -21.07 -3.08 8.17
CA ASP A 100 -22.32 -2.69 7.52
C ASP A 100 -22.55 -1.18 7.57
N GLU A 101 -22.30 -0.59 8.74
CA GLU A 101 -22.55 0.83 9.01
C GLU A 101 -21.55 1.71 8.25
N GLY A 102 -22.06 2.52 7.32
CA GLY A 102 -21.23 3.21 6.32
C GLY A 102 -20.21 4.17 6.93
N PHE A 103 -20.58 4.91 7.98
CA PHE A 103 -19.69 5.86 8.63
C PHE A 103 -18.54 5.13 9.36
N MET A 104 -18.86 4.13 10.19
CA MET A 104 -17.87 3.31 10.88
C MET A 104 -16.96 2.56 9.91
N ARG A 105 -17.49 2.09 8.78
CA ARG A 105 -16.68 1.43 7.74
C ARG A 105 -15.60 2.35 7.21
N TRP A 106 -15.95 3.58 6.81
CA TRP A 106 -14.98 4.54 6.28
C TRP A 106 -13.97 5.01 7.32
N ILE A 107 -14.39 5.25 8.57
CA ILE A 107 -13.46 5.59 9.66
C ILE A 107 -12.46 4.45 9.89
N THR A 108 -12.97 3.22 10.03
CA THR A 108 -12.12 2.06 10.30
C THR A 108 -11.19 1.80 9.12
N ALA A 109 -11.70 1.90 7.89
CA ALA A 109 -10.89 1.74 6.70
C ALA A 109 -9.81 2.83 6.54
N LEU A 110 -10.10 4.07 6.94
CA LEU A 110 -9.11 5.15 6.93
C LEU A 110 -8.00 4.89 7.95
N ILE A 111 -8.37 4.49 9.17
CA ILE A 111 -7.41 4.20 10.24
C ILE A 111 -6.56 2.99 9.90
N VAL A 112 -7.19 1.88 9.51
CA VAL A 112 -6.54 0.60 9.26
C VAL A 112 -5.85 0.60 7.91
N GLY A 113 -6.60 0.88 6.84
CA GLY A 113 -6.11 0.86 5.46
C GLY A 113 -5.24 2.07 5.15
N GLY A 114 -5.81 3.28 5.30
CA GLY A 114 -5.06 4.51 5.07
C GLY A 114 -3.81 4.63 5.94
N GLY A 115 -3.89 4.20 7.21
CA GLY A 115 -2.73 4.13 8.12
C GLY A 115 -1.66 3.15 7.65
N ALA A 116 -2.04 1.95 7.19
CA ALA A 116 -1.09 0.98 6.65
C ALA A 116 -0.37 1.51 5.40
N SER A 117 -1.11 2.13 4.47
CA SER A 117 -0.53 2.76 3.28
C SER A 117 0.39 3.92 3.63
N ALA A 118 0.00 4.76 4.59
CA ALA A 118 0.82 5.89 5.04
C ALA A 118 2.17 5.43 5.61
N VAL A 119 2.18 4.34 6.38
CA VAL A 119 3.42 3.78 6.93
C VAL A 119 4.34 3.26 5.82
N VAL A 120 3.81 2.49 4.87
CA VAL A 120 4.60 1.94 3.76
C VAL A 120 5.11 3.05 2.84
N GLN A 121 4.21 3.95 2.41
CA GLN A 121 4.56 5.09 1.54
C GLN A 121 5.56 6.04 2.20
N GLY A 122 5.39 6.32 3.50
CA GLY A 122 6.35 7.14 4.25
C GLY A 122 7.74 6.48 4.29
N GLY A 123 7.78 5.15 4.43
CA GLY A 123 9.02 4.38 4.40
C GLY A 123 9.71 4.42 3.04
N THR A 124 8.96 4.24 1.95
CA THR A 124 9.50 4.25 0.59
C THR A 124 9.98 5.64 0.17
N SER A 125 9.20 6.69 0.46
CA SER A 125 9.60 8.08 0.24
C SER A 125 10.89 8.43 1.02
N ALA A 126 11.02 7.95 2.26
CA ALA A 126 12.24 8.14 3.04
C ALA A 126 13.46 7.41 2.43
N LEU A 127 13.27 6.19 1.91
CA LEU A 127 14.33 5.44 1.24
C LEU A 127 14.80 6.14 -0.04
N ARG A 128 13.88 6.69 -0.84
CA ARG A 128 14.21 7.48 -2.04
C ARG A 128 14.97 8.75 -1.70
N LEU A 129 14.58 9.45 -0.62
CA LEU A 129 15.28 10.64 -0.15
C LEU A 129 16.72 10.32 0.29
N ILE A 130 16.90 9.24 1.07
CA ILE A 130 18.22 8.79 1.52
C ILE A 130 19.08 8.35 0.33
N SER A 131 18.51 7.57 -0.59
CA SER A 131 19.17 7.13 -1.82
C SER A 131 19.64 8.32 -2.65
N SER A 132 18.75 9.29 -2.90
CA SER A 132 19.08 10.52 -3.65
C SER A 132 20.22 11.29 -2.99
N GLY A 133 20.16 11.49 -1.67
CA GLY A 133 21.17 12.25 -0.93
C GLY A 133 22.52 11.55 -0.80
N THR A 134 22.55 10.21 -0.75
CA THR A 134 23.80 9.44 -0.53
C THR A 134 24.46 8.94 -1.82
N THR A 135 23.67 8.74 -2.89
CA THR A 135 24.16 8.17 -4.16
C THR A 135 24.08 9.14 -5.33
N ALA A 136 23.82 10.43 -5.05
CA ALA A 136 23.56 11.46 -6.07
C ALA A 136 22.47 11.03 -7.09
N GLY A 137 21.49 10.24 -6.64
CA GLY A 137 20.37 9.76 -7.47
C GLY A 137 20.59 8.43 -8.20
N ILE A 138 21.81 7.86 -8.21
CA ILE A 138 22.11 6.59 -8.91
C ILE A 138 21.40 5.38 -8.29
N GLY A 139 21.08 5.42 -6.99
CA GLY A 139 20.37 4.36 -6.28
C GLY A 139 18.85 4.35 -6.51
N ASN A 140 18.26 5.45 -7.01
CA ASN A 140 16.81 5.56 -7.18
C ASN A 140 16.20 4.52 -8.15
N PRO A 141 16.83 4.19 -9.29
CA PRO A 141 16.37 3.09 -10.14
C PRO A 141 16.23 1.75 -9.41
N ILE A 142 17.16 1.43 -8.50
CA ILE A 142 17.15 0.17 -7.75
C ILE A 142 15.99 0.15 -6.76
N VAL A 143 15.81 1.25 -6.02
CA VAL A 143 14.68 1.40 -5.07
C VAL A 143 13.35 1.32 -5.82
N SER A 144 13.21 2.04 -6.94
CA SER A 144 11.98 2.04 -7.75
C SER A 144 11.66 0.68 -8.36
N THR A 145 12.69 -0.07 -8.78
CA THR A 145 12.51 -1.45 -9.26
C THR A 145 11.99 -2.35 -8.12
N GLY A 146 12.52 -2.19 -6.91
CA GLY A 146 12.03 -2.89 -5.72
C GLY A 146 10.58 -2.54 -5.37
N GLU A 147 10.23 -1.25 -5.43
CA GLU A 147 8.86 -0.77 -5.23
C GLU A 147 7.89 -1.38 -6.27
N ASN A 148 8.27 -1.42 -7.55
CA ASN A 148 7.47 -2.04 -8.61
C ASN A 148 7.27 -3.54 -8.38
N ALA A 149 8.34 -4.25 -8.02
CA ALA A 149 8.27 -5.68 -7.73
C ALA A 149 7.38 -5.96 -6.52
N ALA A 150 7.49 -5.16 -5.45
CA ALA A 150 6.65 -5.26 -4.26
C ALA A 150 5.18 -4.93 -4.57
N ALA A 151 4.92 -3.89 -5.37
CA ALA A 151 3.58 -3.49 -5.77
C ALA A 151 2.82 -4.54 -6.59
N ILE A 152 3.53 -5.42 -7.30
CA ILE A 152 2.92 -6.53 -8.03
C ILE A 152 2.87 -7.78 -7.14
N GLY A 153 4.00 -8.18 -6.57
CA GLY A 153 4.13 -9.44 -5.84
C GLY A 153 3.39 -9.46 -4.51
N PHE A 154 3.48 -8.38 -3.73
CA PHE A 154 2.89 -8.31 -2.40
C PHE A 154 1.36 -8.43 -2.39
N PRO A 155 0.58 -7.66 -3.19
CA PRO A 155 -0.88 -7.82 -3.20
C PRO A 155 -1.32 -9.20 -3.72
N LEU A 156 -0.62 -9.79 -4.69
CA LEU A 156 -0.89 -11.15 -5.14
C LEU A 156 -0.70 -12.17 -4.01
N MET A 157 0.42 -12.07 -3.27
CA MET A 157 0.67 -12.94 -2.12
C MET A 157 -0.32 -12.69 -0.98
N VAL A 158 -0.73 -11.45 -0.74
CA VAL A 158 -1.75 -11.11 0.25
C VAL A 158 -3.09 -11.72 -0.12
N ILE A 159 -3.48 -11.73 -1.40
CA ILE A 159 -4.74 -12.36 -1.83
C ILE A 159 -4.70 -13.88 -1.59
N LEU A 160 -3.56 -14.52 -1.87
CA LEU A 160 -3.40 -15.97 -1.70
C LEU A 160 -3.25 -16.40 -0.23
N MET A 161 -2.52 -15.62 0.57
CA MET A 161 -2.17 -15.94 1.95
C MET A 161 -2.29 -14.70 2.86
N PRO A 162 -3.50 -14.17 3.10
CA PRO A 162 -3.68 -12.85 3.71
C PRO A 162 -3.08 -12.74 5.10
N VAL A 163 -3.33 -13.74 5.95
CA VAL A 163 -2.90 -13.75 7.34
C VAL A 163 -1.37 -13.80 7.43
N VAL A 164 -0.73 -14.67 6.66
CA VAL A 164 0.73 -14.84 6.70
C VAL A 164 1.44 -13.58 6.22
N MET A 165 1.03 -13.03 5.08
CA MET A 165 1.67 -11.84 4.50
C MET A 165 1.47 -10.60 5.37
N THR A 166 0.29 -10.42 5.94
CA THR A 166 0.03 -9.30 6.85
C THR A 166 0.84 -9.42 8.16
N LEU A 167 1.01 -10.64 8.70
CA LEU A 167 1.88 -10.84 9.87
C LEU A 167 3.35 -10.55 9.54
N ILE A 168 3.84 -10.99 8.39
CA ILE A 168 5.21 -10.68 7.93
C ILE A 168 5.39 -9.15 7.81
N LEU A 169 4.43 -8.45 7.21
CA LEU A 169 4.46 -7.00 7.09
C LEU A 169 4.51 -6.32 8.45
N ILE A 170 3.61 -6.68 9.37
CA ILE A 170 3.58 -6.13 10.73
C ILE A 170 4.92 -6.38 11.44
N PHE A 171 5.48 -7.58 11.28
CA PHE A 171 6.77 -7.94 11.86
C PHE A 171 7.92 -7.09 11.30
N VAL A 172 7.98 -6.91 9.98
CA VAL A 172 9.00 -6.06 9.32
C VAL A 172 8.88 -4.61 9.80
N VAL A 173 7.67 -4.06 9.80
CA VAL A 173 7.39 -2.70 10.29
C VAL A 173 7.82 -2.55 11.75
N PHE A 174 7.48 -3.53 12.61
CA PHE A 174 7.89 -3.55 14.00
C PHE A 174 9.42 -3.56 14.17
N LEU A 175 10.15 -4.37 13.40
CA LEU A 175 11.61 -4.40 13.44
C LEU A 175 12.23 -3.06 13.05
N ILE A 176 11.70 -2.41 12.01
CA ILE A 176 12.14 -1.08 11.56
C ILE A 176 11.94 -0.06 12.67
N PHE A 177 10.73 0.02 13.24
CA PHE A 177 10.45 0.94 14.36
C PHE A 177 11.38 0.67 15.55
N ARG A 178 11.55 -0.60 15.95
CA ARG A 178 12.45 -0.97 17.04
C ARG A 178 13.88 -0.51 16.80
N ALA A 179 14.39 -0.66 15.58
CA ALA A 179 15.74 -0.21 15.22
C ALA A 179 15.89 1.32 15.30
N LEU A 180 14.89 2.07 14.80
CA LEU A 180 14.87 3.54 14.86
C LEU A 180 14.81 4.06 16.30
N PHE A 181 13.98 3.47 17.16
CA PHE A 181 13.87 3.86 18.57
C PHE A 181 15.14 3.55 19.37
N LYS A 182 15.83 2.43 19.08
CA LYS A 182 17.13 2.12 19.71
C LYS A 182 18.20 3.15 19.35
N ARG A 183 18.27 3.59 18.09
CA ARG A 183 19.23 4.61 17.64
C ARG A 183 19.01 5.96 18.33
N LYS A 184 17.75 6.42 18.45
CA LYS A 184 17.42 7.67 19.15
C LYS A 184 17.83 7.65 20.63
N ARG A 185 17.56 6.54 21.34
CA ARG A 185 17.97 6.39 22.76
C ARG A 185 19.50 6.36 22.93
N SER A 186 20.23 5.76 22.00
CA SER A 186 21.70 5.75 22.03
C SER A 186 22.29 7.14 21.83
N GLN A 187 21.72 7.96 20.94
CA GLN A 187 22.18 9.34 20.72
C GLN A 187 21.86 10.29 21.88
N GLN A 188 20.73 10.09 22.57
CA GLN A 188 20.41 10.86 23.78
C GLN A 188 21.36 10.56 24.95
N LYS A 189 21.86 9.33 25.09
CA LYS A 189 22.85 8.97 26.12
C LYS A 189 24.26 9.51 25.85
N ILE A 190 24.60 9.85 24.61
CA ILE A 190 25.91 10.42 24.25
C ILE A 190 25.91 11.95 24.40
N ARG A 191 24.72 12.57 24.43
CA ARG A 191 24.55 14.03 24.51
C ARG A 191 24.30 14.57 25.93
N ASN A 192 24.19 13.68 26.93
CA ASN A 192 24.13 13.98 28.35
C ASN A 192 25.42 13.48 29.02
#